data_AF-A0A316LHX7-F1
#
_entry.id   AF-A0A316LHX7-F1
#
_cell.length_a   1.000
_cell.length_b   1.000
_cell.length_c   1.000
_cell.angle_alpha   90.00
_cell.angle_beta   90.00
_cell.angle_gamma   90.00
#
_symmetry.space_group_name_H-M   'P 1'
#
loop_
_entity.id
_entity.type
_entity.pdbx_description
1 polymer ?
#
loop_
_entity_poly.entity_id
_entity_poly.type
_entity_poly.pdbx_seq_one_letter_code
_entity_poly.pdbx_strand_id
1 'polypeptide(L)'
;MNKKLPLISLFIMSIVSIFYWTFKPKELYEAKWNAPDTTLAITIDGEISTTFPTTNMYTGTVECTSGTGKVEWKNSKWILTTSGVTNGSTRCNANFTYKATPPNGWDNAATGTLLAAIKNNSTVRVAMTKPGQEVSAHVVDDITETTSVSISTTYQKYYWTYGTAWQANGTKFDLINTTITSDTYANSYSEIVGKYLISSSPSVNGNSTATLKSGTNLSSVYYVVSATATSFIYKQITSNRGTTEAVLAGTNDDYGGSYYFRGAVKNNYVKFANKCWRIVRITGNGAIKLVLHNDNTSSATNPCSSTNNSSTAAFARYSGTTYKSKFNDSSDYNAYVGFMYGTTDISTAFTNTNKSTIMTNLETWYKNNLSSYESKLADVIWCNDKDSINDMSYDPRSICSNAIIDESGRVALYHAAYKRIVSSGDSNDLQPNLICTNDVSKLTVSDTTNGNGALKYKIGLLTADEVAFAGMSSLNKNFSSYLTENASDGYWWTLSPAYFAYLNMMDHDIIQAQVLEVGDSILDGSSDETISVRPSIALISSVTISGGSGTSEDPYVVN
;
A
#
# COMPACT_ATOMS: atom_id res chain seq x y z
N MET A 1 54.53 46.97 -58.03
CA MET A 1 53.85 46.16 -59.07
C MET A 1 52.56 45.59 -58.46
N ASN A 2 51.50 45.40 -59.25
CA ASN A 2 50.13 45.23 -58.76
C ASN A 2 49.85 43.88 -58.08
N LYS A 3 49.03 43.89 -57.00
CA LYS A 3 47.78 43.12 -56.90
C LYS A 3 46.93 43.47 -55.66
N LYS A 4 45.67 43.88 -55.92
CA LYS A 4 44.48 43.61 -55.09
C LYS A 4 43.82 42.32 -55.65
N LEU A 5 42.85 41.62 -55.07
CA LEU A 5 41.92 41.75 -53.91
C LEU A 5 41.74 40.27 -53.38
N PRO A 6 40.97 39.90 -52.33
CA PRO A 6 40.08 40.71 -51.50
C PRO A 6 40.11 40.50 -49.97
N LEU A 7 39.66 41.54 -49.27
CA LEU A 7 39.43 41.60 -47.83
C LEU A 7 37.93 41.29 -47.51
N ILE A 8 37.40 40.15 -47.96
CA ILE A 8 35.99 39.76 -47.71
C ILE A 8 35.92 38.28 -47.32
N SER A 9 36.15 38.01 -46.03
CA SER A 9 35.81 36.73 -45.38
C SER A 9 35.78 36.85 -43.84
N LEU A 10 36.61 37.72 -43.27
CA LEU A 10 36.77 37.84 -41.80
C LEU A 10 35.62 38.54 -41.04
N PHE A 11 34.67 39.20 -41.72
CA PHE A 11 33.67 40.05 -41.03
C PHE A 11 32.29 39.41 -40.80
N ILE A 12 32.02 38.21 -41.34
CA ILE A 12 30.74 37.51 -41.11
C ILE A 12 30.86 36.53 -39.92
N MET A 13 32.03 35.92 -39.69
CA MET A 13 32.21 35.01 -38.54
C MET A 13 32.25 35.72 -37.18
N SER A 14 32.54 37.03 -37.14
CA SER A 14 32.58 37.80 -35.88
C SER A 14 31.19 38.03 -35.26
N ILE A 15 30.14 38.20 -36.08
CA ILE A 15 28.79 38.52 -35.57
C ILE A 15 28.00 37.27 -35.18
N VAL A 16 28.20 36.14 -35.88
CA VAL A 16 27.55 34.86 -35.52
C VAL A 16 28.06 34.33 -34.16
N SER A 17 29.35 34.52 -33.85
CA SER A 17 29.92 34.11 -32.56
C SER A 17 29.37 34.90 -31.36
N ILE A 18 29.02 36.19 -31.53
CA ILE A 18 28.50 37.03 -30.43
C ILE A 18 27.06 36.64 -30.05
N PHE A 19 26.24 36.24 -31.02
CA PHE A 19 24.89 35.73 -30.76
C PHE A 19 24.87 34.30 -30.20
N TYR A 20 25.87 33.47 -30.50
CA TYR A 20 25.97 32.11 -29.93
C TYR A 20 26.25 32.11 -28.42
N TRP A 21 26.96 33.12 -27.90
CA TRP A 21 27.28 33.25 -26.47
C TRP A 21 26.17 33.91 -25.63
N THR A 22 25.17 34.55 -26.24
CA THR A 22 24.04 35.19 -25.52
C THR A 22 22.80 34.29 -25.37
N PHE A 23 22.75 33.14 -26.06
CA PHE A 23 21.61 32.22 -26.03
C PHE A 23 21.94 30.76 -25.69
N LYS A 24 23.15 30.46 -25.18
CA LYS A 24 23.42 29.13 -24.61
C LYS A 24 22.62 28.97 -23.30
N PRO A 25 21.80 27.91 -23.13
CA PRO A 25 21.23 27.60 -21.82
C PRO A 25 22.36 27.31 -20.83
N LYS A 26 22.15 27.62 -19.53
CA LYS A 26 23.16 27.42 -18.48
C LYS A 26 23.63 25.96 -18.46
N GLU A 27 24.87 25.73 -18.88
CA GLU A 27 25.55 24.45 -18.67
C GLU A 27 25.72 24.25 -17.15
N LEU A 28 25.16 23.15 -16.64
CA LEU A 28 25.51 22.64 -15.32
C LEU A 28 26.87 21.96 -15.45
N TYR A 29 27.88 22.49 -14.76
CA TYR A 29 29.19 21.86 -14.70
C TYR A 29 29.12 20.56 -13.88
N GLU A 30 29.61 19.45 -14.44
CA GLU A 30 29.96 18.28 -13.62
C GLU A 30 31.24 18.59 -12.81
N ALA A 31 31.20 18.34 -11.51
CA ALA A 31 32.35 18.56 -10.64
C ALA A 31 33.37 17.42 -10.75
N LYS A 32 34.65 17.73 -10.99
CA LYS A 32 35.77 16.77 -10.91
C LYS A 32 37.04 17.35 -10.26
N TRP A 33 37.53 16.58 -9.27
CA TRP A 33 38.89 16.50 -8.68
C TRP A 33 39.36 17.67 -7.77
N ASN A 34 40.31 17.49 -6.82
CA ASN A 34 41.17 16.33 -6.49
C ASN A 34 41.44 16.16 -4.97
N ALA A 35 41.97 14.99 -4.58
CA ALA A 35 42.33 14.57 -3.21
C ALA A 35 43.51 15.39 -2.57
N PRO A 36 43.78 15.33 -1.24
CA PRO A 36 43.58 14.17 -0.35
C PRO A 36 42.18 14.04 0.26
N ASP A 37 41.67 15.09 0.89
CA ASP A 37 40.50 15.03 1.80
C ASP A 37 39.35 15.95 1.35
N THR A 38 38.86 15.74 0.12
CA THR A 38 37.74 16.53 -0.46
C THR A 38 36.53 15.65 -0.79
N THR A 39 36.03 14.91 0.19
CA THR A 39 34.71 14.29 0.09
C THR A 39 33.62 15.31 0.39
N LEU A 40 32.65 15.47 -0.52
CA LEU A 40 31.33 15.99 -0.15
C LEU A 40 30.61 14.86 0.62
N ALA A 41 31.06 14.60 1.84
CA ALA A 41 30.46 13.61 2.71
C ALA A 41 29.15 14.20 3.29
N ILE A 42 28.03 13.59 2.91
CA ILE A 42 26.74 13.87 3.55
C ILE A 42 26.74 13.04 4.83
N THR A 43 26.82 13.69 5.99
CA THR A 43 26.78 12.97 7.28
C THR A 43 25.37 12.96 7.86
N ILE A 44 24.90 11.79 8.29
CA ILE A 44 23.71 11.66 9.14
C ILE A 44 24.22 11.25 10.53
N ASP A 45 23.81 11.98 11.56
CA ASP A 45 24.21 11.78 12.96
C ASP A 45 25.73 11.70 13.20
N GLY A 46 26.52 12.33 12.33
CA GLY A 46 27.99 12.40 12.40
C GLY A 46 28.74 11.32 11.61
N GLU A 47 28.07 10.29 11.11
CA GLU A 47 28.66 9.27 10.24
C GLU A 47 28.43 9.57 8.76
N ILE A 48 29.36 9.16 7.88
CA ILE A 48 29.22 9.33 6.43
C ILE A 48 28.04 8.48 5.94
N SER A 49 26.96 9.14 5.53
CA SER A 49 25.77 8.48 5.04
C SER A 49 26.00 7.88 3.65
N THR A 50 25.69 6.59 3.54
CA THR A 50 25.58 5.86 2.27
C THR A 50 24.25 6.13 1.55
N THR A 51 23.34 6.90 2.16
CA THR A 51 21.99 7.19 1.65
C THR A 51 21.67 8.68 1.68
N PHE A 52 20.83 9.12 0.75
CA PHE A 52 20.40 10.52 0.64
C PHE A 52 18.89 10.56 0.38
N PRO A 53 18.13 11.51 0.97
CA PRO A 53 16.70 11.62 0.71
C PRO A 53 16.38 11.80 -0.78
N THR A 54 15.59 10.90 -1.35
CA THR A 54 15.20 10.91 -2.78
C THR A 54 13.77 11.40 -3.01
N THR A 55 13.16 12.08 -2.03
CA THR A 55 11.77 12.52 -2.10
C THR A 55 11.60 13.93 -1.53
N ASN A 56 10.48 14.58 -1.89
CA ASN A 56 10.02 15.83 -1.30
C ASN A 56 9.47 15.66 0.13
N MET A 57 9.50 14.46 0.71
CA MET A 57 8.90 14.15 2.01
C MET A 57 9.77 14.56 3.20
N TYR A 58 10.91 15.19 2.96
CA TYR A 58 11.72 15.84 3.99
C TYR A 58 11.64 17.36 3.83
N THR A 59 11.82 18.11 4.91
CA THR A 59 12.38 19.46 4.87
C THR A 59 13.90 19.33 5.02
N GLY A 60 14.64 20.34 4.58
CA GLY A 60 16.06 20.40 4.88
C GLY A 60 16.49 21.79 5.30
N THR A 61 17.43 21.84 6.23
CA THR A 61 18.14 23.05 6.66
C THR A 61 19.60 22.91 6.30
N VAL A 62 20.33 24.03 6.24
CA VAL A 62 21.77 24.01 5.98
C VAL A 62 22.47 24.97 6.92
N GLU A 63 23.43 24.46 7.66
CA GLU A 63 24.26 25.24 8.58
C GLU A 63 25.69 25.28 8.07
N CYS A 64 26.23 26.49 7.86
CA CYS A 64 27.57 26.70 7.34
C CYS A 64 28.48 27.40 8.36
N THR A 65 29.75 27.01 8.43
CA THR A 65 30.74 27.66 9.32
C THR A 65 31.15 29.07 8.85
N SER A 66 30.91 29.40 7.58
CA SER A 66 30.86 30.78 7.08
C SER A 66 29.88 30.90 5.92
N GLY A 67 29.32 32.09 5.69
CA GLY A 67 28.24 32.28 4.73
C GLY A 67 26.91 31.67 5.17
N THR A 68 26.07 31.32 4.20
CA THR A 68 24.73 30.76 4.40
C THR A 68 24.49 29.59 3.44
N GLY A 69 23.57 28.71 3.81
CA GLY A 69 23.11 27.62 2.94
C GLY A 69 21.58 27.53 2.90
N LYS A 70 21.08 26.92 1.82
CA LYS A 70 19.68 26.52 1.65
C LYS A 70 19.64 25.20 0.91
N VAL A 71 18.73 24.31 1.29
CA VAL A 71 18.40 23.11 0.52
C VAL A 71 16.91 23.08 0.20
N GLU A 72 16.55 22.80 -1.06
CA GLU A 72 15.16 22.83 -1.52
C GLU A 72 14.87 21.72 -2.54
N TRP A 73 13.67 21.17 -2.53
CA TRP A 73 13.24 20.15 -3.50
C TRP A 73 12.60 20.81 -4.72
N LYS A 74 13.16 20.57 -5.90
CA LYS A 74 12.64 21.04 -7.20
C LYS A 74 12.88 19.99 -8.27
N ASN A 75 11.90 19.78 -9.15
CA ASN A 75 12.00 18.91 -10.33
C ASN A 75 12.57 17.52 -10.01
N SER A 76 12.03 16.88 -8.97
CA SER A 76 12.43 15.56 -8.46
C SER A 76 13.88 15.45 -7.97
N LYS A 77 14.49 16.56 -7.56
CA LYS A 77 15.87 16.61 -7.02
C LYS A 77 15.98 17.58 -5.84
N TRP A 78 16.92 17.31 -4.94
CA TRP A 78 17.36 18.31 -3.97
C TRP A 78 18.40 19.24 -4.58
N ILE A 79 18.25 20.53 -4.33
CA ILE A 79 19.18 21.58 -4.73
C ILE A 79 19.75 22.20 -3.47
N LEU A 80 21.04 21.96 -3.23
CA LEU A 80 21.84 22.67 -2.23
C LEU A 80 22.41 23.95 -2.86
N THR A 81 22.20 25.09 -2.22
CA THR A 81 22.74 26.40 -2.62
C THR A 81 23.44 27.03 -1.42
N THR A 82 24.69 27.47 -1.60
CA THR A 82 25.47 28.18 -0.58
C THR A 82 25.85 29.57 -1.07
N SER A 83 25.84 30.58 -0.19
CA SER A 83 26.14 31.97 -0.57
C SER A 83 26.91 32.71 0.52
N GLY A 84 27.72 33.71 0.13
CA GLY A 84 28.49 34.52 1.08
C GLY A 84 29.63 33.77 1.79
N VAL A 85 30.12 32.66 1.21
CA VAL A 85 31.27 31.92 1.74
C VAL A 85 32.54 32.74 1.51
N THR A 86 33.10 33.29 2.58
CA THR A 86 34.28 34.18 2.54
C THR A 86 35.56 33.52 3.06
N ASN A 87 35.44 32.42 3.81
CA ASN A 87 36.57 31.74 4.42
C ASN A 87 36.86 30.39 3.74
N GLY A 88 38.14 30.09 3.53
CA GLY A 88 38.60 28.75 3.18
C GLY A 88 38.21 27.73 4.26
N SER A 89 38.12 26.45 3.87
CA SER A 89 37.73 25.34 4.77
C SER A 89 36.33 25.46 5.38
N THR A 90 35.43 26.24 4.76
CA THR A 90 34.02 26.33 5.18
C THR A 90 33.33 24.98 5.03
N ARG A 91 32.68 24.52 6.10
CA ARG A 91 31.85 23.31 6.13
C ARG A 91 30.38 23.71 6.13
N CYS A 92 29.56 23.05 5.31
CA CYS A 92 28.12 23.25 5.28
C CYS A 92 27.41 21.90 5.47
N ASN A 93 26.68 21.75 6.57
CA ASN A 93 25.95 20.53 6.91
C ASN A 93 24.49 20.70 6.46
N ALA A 94 24.02 19.83 5.56
CA ALA A 94 22.63 19.81 5.13
C ALA A 94 21.87 18.74 5.96
N ASN A 95 21.05 19.20 6.90
CA ASN A 95 20.24 18.33 7.76
C ASN A 95 18.86 18.13 7.13
N PHE A 96 18.34 16.90 7.15
CA PHE A 96 17.02 16.58 6.59
C PHE A 96 16.09 16.02 7.66
N THR A 97 14.95 16.67 7.85
CA THR A 97 13.92 16.28 8.81
C THR A 97 12.70 15.78 8.07
N TYR A 98 12.11 14.66 8.51
CA TYR A 98 10.91 14.11 7.87
C TYR A 98 9.72 15.07 8.03
N LYS A 99 8.92 15.27 6.97
CA LYS A 99 7.81 16.26 6.95
C LYS A 99 6.57 15.84 7.71
N ALA A 100 6.35 14.55 7.94
CA ALA A 100 5.12 14.11 8.56
C ALA A 100 5.08 14.57 10.02
N THR A 101 4.15 15.48 10.33
CA THR A 101 3.85 15.90 11.69
C THR A 101 3.55 14.65 12.53
N PRO A 102 4.13 14.51 13.74
CA PRO A 102 3.80 13.40 14.61
C PRO A 102 2.33 13.42 15.07
N PRO A 103 1.72 12.26 15.35
CA PRO A 103 0.45 12.17 16.05
C PRO A 103 0.45 12.93 17.37
N ASN A 104 -0.71 13.48 17.75
CA ASN A 104 -0.89 14.10 19.05
C ASN A 104 -0.52 13.12 20.18
N GLY A 105 0.36 13.58 21.07
CA GLY A 105 0.88 12.77 22.18
C GLY A 105 2.05 11.83 21.82
N TRP A 106 2.50 11.74 20.56
CA TRP A 106 3.64 10.89 20.19
C TRP A 106 4.95 11.29 20.90
N ASP A 107 5.30 12.57 20.88
CA ASP A 107 6.57 13.02 21.46
C ASP A 107 6.61 12.88 22.99
N ASN A 108 5.46 13.06 23.64
CA ASN A 108 5.28 13.01 25.09
C ASN A 108 4.55 11.74 25.56
N ALA A 109 4.61 10.64 24.79
CA ALA A 109 3.91 9.40 25.11
C ALA A 109 4.35 8.86 26.48
N ALA A 110 3.39 8.67 27.40
CA ALA A 110 3.70 8.28 28.77
C ALA A 110 4.33 6.87 28.83
N THR A 111 5.36 6.70 29.64
CA THR A 111 6.04 5.40 29.81
C THR A 111 5.05 4.34 30.31
N GLY A 112 5.08 3.14 29.72
CA GLY A 112 4.12 2.07 29.99
C GLY A 112 2.82 2.13 29.16
N THR A 113 2.64 3.13 28.30
CA THR A 113 1.56 3.13 27.30
C THR A 113 1.93 2.33 26.06
N LEU A 114 0.93 1.83 25.34
CA LEU A 114 1.13 1.20 24.03
C LEU A 114 1.78 2.18 23.03
N LEU A 115 1.40 3.46 23.06
CA LEU A 115 1.96 4.49 22.18
C LEU A 115 3.48 4.67 22.40
N ALA A 116 3.93 4.71 23.65
CA ALA A 116 5.35 4.79 23.99
C ALA A 116 6.11 3.52 23.58
N ALA A 117 5.52 2.34 23.72
CA ALA A 117 6.12 1.08 23.29
C ALA A 117 6.31 1.03 21.77
N ILE A 118 5.28 1.41 20.99
CA ILE A 118 5.37 1.51 19.53
C ILE A 118 6.49 2.47 19.11
N LYS A 119 6.57 3.65 19.74
CA LYS A 119 7.62 4.65 19.49
C LYS A 119 9.02 4.14 19.75
N ASN A 120 9.23 3.40 20.84
CA ASN A 120 10.55 2.87 21.19
C ASN A 120 10.96 1.70 20.28
N ASN A 121 10.00 0.91 19.79
CA ASN A 121 10.26 -0.28 18.97
C ASN A 121 10.19 -0.03 17.45
N SER A 122 9.90 1.19 16.99
CA SER A 122 9.72 1.53 15.57
C SER A 122 10.49 2.79 15.18
N THR A 123 11.17 2.78 14.03
CA THR A 123 11.73 4.01 13.43
C THR A 123 10.75 4.58 12.42
N VAL A 124 10.42 5.87 12.55
CA VAL A 124 9.62 6.59 11.55
C VAL A 124 10.47 6.84 10.30
N ARG A 125 10.03 6.37 9.13
CA ARG A 125 10.76 6.48 7.85
C ARG A 125 9.80 6.72 6.69
N VAL A 126 10.31 7.23 5.57
CA VAL A 126 9.56 7.31 4.31
C VAL A 126 9.32 5.91 3.74
N ALA A 127 8.10 5.64 3.26
CA ALA A 127 7.79 4.45 2.48
C ALA A 127 8.63 4.42 1.18
N MET A 128 9.30 3.29 0.92
CA MET A 128 10.13 3.08 -0.27
C MET A 128 9.28 2.90 -1.53
N THR A 129 8.07 2.39 -1.36
CA THR A 129 7.08 2.19 -2.43
C THR A 129 5.89 3.10 -2.19
N LYS A 130 5.25 3.59 -3.26
CA LYS A 130 4.08 4.46 -3.13
C LYS A 130 2.81 3.67 -2.76
N PRO A 131 2.08 4.03 -1.69
CA PRO A 131 0.76 3.47 -1.39
C PRO A 131 -0.18 3.44 -2.60
N GLY A 132 -0.90 2.33 -2.79
CA GLY A 132 -1.83 2.12 -3.92
C GLY A 132 -1.14 1.83 -5.25
N GLN A 133 -0.17 2.64 -5.66
CA GLN A 133 0.56 2.49 -6.95
C GLN A 133 1.46 1.25 -6.96
N GLU A 134 2.05 0.92 -5.81
CA GLU A 134 2.97 -0.20 -5.64
C GLU A 134 2.62 -1.00 -4.39
N VAL A 135 2.79 -2.32 -4.46
CA VAL A 135 2.85 -3.16 -3.27
C VAL A 135 4.12 -2.87 -2.49
N SER A 136 4.09 -3.09 -1.17
CA SER A 136 5.26 -2.89 -0.31
C SER A 136 6.48 -3.68 -0.80
N ALA A 137 7.68 -3.13 -0.61
CA ALA A 137 8.90 -3.85 -0.97
C ALA A 137 9.04 -5.14 -0.16
N HIS A 138 9.43 -6.23 -0.83
CA HIS A 138 9.60 -7.54 -0.22
C HIS A 138 10.62 -8.38 -0.99
N VAL A 139 11.23 -9.33 -0.30
CA VAL A 139 12.06 -10.40 -0.90
C VAL A 139 11.39 -11.76 -0.76
N VAL A 140 12.02 -12.80 -1.32
CA VAL A 140 11.51 -14.19 -1.31
C VAL A 140 11.30 -14.76 0.10
N ASP A 141 12.02 -14.26 1.10
CA ASP A 141 11.93 -14.69 2.51
C ASP A 141 10.80 -14.01 3.29
N ASP A 142 10.28 -12.88 2.81
CA ASP A 142 9.12 -12.21 3.40
C ASP A 142 7.80 -12.86 3.01
N ILE A 143 7.80 -13.61 1.90
CA ILE A 143 6.62 -14.29 1.37
C ILE A 143 6.46 -15.63 2.10
N THR A 144 5.39 -15.79 2.87
CA THR A 144 5.04 -17.05 3.55
C THR A 144 4.27 -18.00 2.65
N GLU A 145 3.45 -17.48 1.75
CA GLU A 145 2.58 -18.28 0.88
C GLU A 145 3.35 -18.99 -0.23
N THR A 146 2.89 -20.19 -0.58
CA THR A 146 3.42 -20.98 -1.70
C THR A 146 2.29 -21.58 -2.50
N THR A 147 2.42 -21.59 -3.82
CA THR A 147 1.44 -22.19 -4.73
C THR A 147 2.02 -23.47 -5.34
N SER A 148 1.25 -24.56 -5.29
CA SER A 148 1.58 -25.82 -5.96
C SER A 148 0.91 -25.88 -7.33
N VAL A 149 1.64 -26.30 -8.35
CA VAL A 149 1.15 -26.45 -9.73
C VAL A 149 1.43 -27.86 -10.23
N SER A 150 0.37 -28.55 -10.66
CA SER A 150 0.45 -29.83 -11.36
C SER A 150 0.78 -29.63 -12.84
N ILE A 151 1.64 -30.49 -13.39
CA ILE A 151 2.14 -30.41 -14.76
C ILE A 151 1.63 -31.62 -15.55
N SER A 152 0.85 -31.34 -16.61
CA SER A 152 0.34 -32.36 -17.52
C SER A 152 1.45 -33.01 -18.35
N THR A 153 1.17 -34.21 -18.87
CA THR A 153 2.08 -34.97 -19.75
C THR A 153 2.48 -34.23 -21.04
N THR A 154 1.75 -33.18 -21.42
CA THR A 154 2.13 -32.25 -22.49
C THR A 154 3.32 -31.39 -22.08
N TYR A 155 3.24 -30.73 -20.92
CA TYR A 155 4.23 -29.75 -20.45
C TYR A 155 5.46 -30.40 -19.79
N GLN A 156 5.32 -31.66 -19.35
CA GLN A 156 6.44 -32.53 -18.95
C GLN A 156 7.48 -32.72 -20.07
N LYS A 157 7.04 -32.65 -21.34
CA LYS A 157 7.89 -32.80 -22.54
C LYS A 157 8.47 -31.48 -23.04
N TYR A 158 8.31 -30.38 -22.31
CA TYR A 158 8.84 -29.08 -22.69
C TYR A 158 10.20 -28.83 -22.03
N TYR A 159 11.10 -28.16 -22.74
CA TYR A 159 12.26 -27.50 -22.15
C TYR A 159 11.78 -26.18 -21.54
N TRP A 160 12.18 -25.88 -20.31
CA TRP A 160 11.68 -24.72 -19.57
C TRP A 160 12.72 -23.62 -19.49
N THR A 161 12.28 -22.37 -19.70
CA THR A 161 13.11 -21.17 -19.51
C THR A 161 13.11 -20.75 -18.05
N TYR A 162 14.30 -20.49 -17.50
CA TYR A 162 14.50 -19.99 -16.14
C TYR A 162 15.69 -19.03 -16.08
N GLY A 163 15.76 -18.22 -15.02
CA GLY A 163 16.88 -17.33 -14.71
C GLY A 163 17.44 -17.59 -13.30
N THR A 164 18.72 -17.27 -13.09
CA THR A 164 19.37 -17.47 -11.77
C THR A 164 19.11 -16.33 -10.79
N ALA A 165 18.74 -15.16 -11.30
CA ALA A 165 18.38 -13.97 -10.54
C ALA A 165 17.44 -13.09 -11.38
N TRP A 166 17.08 -11.91 -10.89
CA TRP A 166 16.29 -10.93 -11.62
C TRP A 166 16.77 -9.50 -11.28
N GLN A 167 16.41 -8.53 -12.11
CA GLN A 167 16.61 -7.09 -11.90
C GLN A 167 15.33 -6.31 -12.21
N ALA A 168 15.25 -5.08 -11.69
CA ALA A 168 14.15 -4.17 -12.00
C ALA A 168 14.26 -3.62 -13.43
N ASN A 169 13.11 -3.56 -14.12
CA ASN A 169 12.93 -2.92 -15.41
C ASN A 169 11.73 -1.97 -15.33
N GLY A 170 11.96 -0.72 -14.90
CA GLY A 170 10.86 0.19 -14.55
C GLY A 170 10.04 -0.33 -13.37
N THR A 171 8.75 -0.64 -13.60
CA THR A 171 7.85 -1.33 -12.65
C THR A 171 7.75 -2.85 -12.90
N LYS A 172 8.56 -3.38 -13.82
CA LYS A 172 8.60 -4.77 -14.28
C LYS A 172 9.92 -5.44 -13.86
N PHE A 173 10.09 -6.70 -14.27
CA PHE A 173 11.25 -7.52 -13.97
C PHE A 173 11.91 -8.04 -15.25
N ASP A 174 13.23 -8.15 -15.24
CA ASP A 174 14.00 -8.94 -16.19
C ASP A 174 14.76 -10.05 -15.47
N LEU A 175 14.75 -11.27 -16.01
CA LEU A 175 15.56 -12.39 -15.54
C LEU A 175 17.03 -12.25 -15.97
N ILE A 176 17.93 -12.63 -15.08
CA ILE A 176 19.40 -12.63 -15.26
C ILE A 176 19.87 -14.06 -15.49
N ASN A 177 20.84 -14.23 -16.40
CA ASN A 177 21.38 -15.54 -16.83
C ASN A 177 20.27 -16.48 -17.32
N THR A 178 19.33 -15.93 -18.09
CA THR A 178 18.17 -16.65 -18.62
C THR A 178 18.62 -17.75 -19.59
N THR A 179 18.28 -18.99 -19.28
CA THR A 179 18.62 -20.19 -20.06
C THR A 179 17.42 -21.15 -20.12
N ILE A 180 17.56 -22.22 -20.90
CA ILE A 180 16.66 -23.38 -20.86
C ILE A 180 17.25 -24.50 -20.00
N THR A 181 16.39 -25.41 -19.54
CA THR A 181 16.79 -26.69 -18.94
C THR A 181 17.55 -27.58 -19.93
N SER A 182 18.43 -28.46 -19.42
CA SER A 182 19.29 -29.33 -20.26
C SER A 182 18.52 -30.40 -21.05
N ASP A 183 17.38 -30.84 -20.51
CA ASP A 183 16.41 -31.75 -21.11
C ASP A 183 15.00 -31.19 -20.88
N THR A 184 13.99 -31.87 -21.41
CA THR A 184 12.59 -31.78 -21.03
C THR A 184 12.38 -31.82 -19.52
N TYR A 185 11.37 -31.09 -19.05
CA TYR A 185 11.05 -30.89 -17.64
C TYR A 185 11.02 -32.18 -16.82
N ALA A 186 10.42 -33.25 -17.35
CA ALA A 186 10.33 -34.53 -16.63
C ALA A 186 11.69 -35.10 -16.20
N ASN A 187 12.75 -34.79 -16.96
CA ASN A 187 14.11 -35.27 -16.74
C ASN A 187 15.01 -34.23 -16.04
N SER A 188 14.65 -32.94 -16.09
CA SER A 188 15.49 -31.80 -15.67
C SER A 188 14.90 -30.91 -14.57
N TYR A 189 13.72 -31.24 -14.02
CA TYR A 189 12.99 -30.42 -13.02
C TYR A 189 13.81 -29.97 -11.79
N SER A 190 14.90 -30.68 -11.44
CA SER A 190 15.79 -30.29 -10.34
C SER A 190 16.62 -29.03 -10.64
N GLU A 191 16.89 -28.73 -11.92
CA GLU A 191 17.69 -27.57 -12.35
C GLU A 191 17.04 -26.23 -12.01
N ILE A 192 15.70 -26.18 -12.03
CA ILE A 192 14.92 -24.96 -11.77
C ILE A 192 14.72 -24.69 -10.27
N VAL A 193 15.08 -25.61 -9.37
CA VAL A 193 14.92 -25.40 -7.92
C VAL A 193 15.86 -24.31 -7.43
N GLY A 194 15.33 -23.34 -6.68
CA GLY A 194 16.06 -22.13 -6.30
C GLY A 194 16.35 -21.19 -7.47
N LYS A 195 15.57 -21.26 -8.56
CA LYS A 195 15.61 -20.38 -9.74
C LYS A 195 14.29 -19.64 -9.93
N TYR A 196 14.28 -18.71 -10.88
CA TYR A 196 13.13 -17.88 -11.21
C TYR A 196 12.55 -18.27 -12.56
N LEU A 197 11.25 -18.52 -12.60
CA LEU A 197 10.48 -18.75 -13.83
C LEU A 197 9.80 -17.45 -14.29
N ILE A 198 9.47 -17.41 -15.59
CA ILE A 198 8.79 -16.26 -16.22
C ILE A 198 7.27 -16.23 -15.99
N SER A 199 6.68 -17.34 -15.58
CA SER A 199 5.24 -17.50 -15.36
C SER A 199 4.94 -18.59 -14.32
N SER A 200 3.77 -18.51 -13.68
CA SER A 200 3.16 -19.65 -12.98
C SER A 200 2.63 -20.72 -13.93
N SER A 201 2.41 -20.38 -15.21
CA SER A 201 1.87 -21.31 -16.21
C SER A 201 2.95 -22.16 -16.89
N PRO A 202 2.89 -23.50 -16.80
CA PRO A 202 3.78 -24.41 -17.53
C PRO A 202 3.86 -24.17 -19.04
N SER A 203 2.74 -23.76 -19.67
CA SER A 203 2.67 -23.53 -21.12
C SER A 203 3.44 -22.28 -21.58
N VAL A 204 3.63 -21.31 -20.67
CA VAL A 204 4.36 -20.07 -20.95
C VAL A 204 5.85 -20.29 -20.74
N ASN A 205 6.22 -21.00 -19.66
CA ASN A 205 7.62 -21.25 -19.29
C ASN A 205 8.42 -22.05 -20.33
N GLY A 206 7.76 -22.91 -21.12
CA GLY A 206 8.47 -23.87 -21.97
C GLY A 206 7.92 -24.07 -23.38
N ASN A 207 8.59 -24.94 -24.13
CA ASN A 207 8.17 -25.46 -25.44
C ASN A 207 8.92 -26.78 -25.76
N SER A 208 8.42 -27.52 -26.75
CA SER A 208 9.02 -28.78 -27.21
C SER A 208 10.27 -28.62 -28.09
N THR A 209 10.61 -27.41 -28.53
CA THR A 209 11.69 -27.14 -29.50
C THR A 209 12.95 -26.53 -28.87
N ALA A 210 13.14 -26.70 -27.55
CA ALA A 210 14.30 -26.19 -26.82
C ALA A 210 14.61 -24.70 -27.09
N THR A 211 13.56 -23.89 -27.28
CA THR A 211 13.70 -22.47 -27.65
C THR A 211 13.58 -21.58 -26.41
N LEU A 212 14.49 -20.62 -26.24
CA LEU A 212 14.45 -19.68 -25.12
C LEU A 212 13.20 -18.78 -25.20
N LYS A 213 12.45 -18.66 -24.11
CA LYS A 213 11.35 -17.69 -23.97
C LYS A 213 11.91 -16.33 -23.53
N SER A 214 11.16 -15.25 -23.79
CA SER A 214 11.56 -13.93 -23.28
C SER A 214 11.51 -13.90 -21.75
N GLY A 215 12.65 -13.56 -21.13
CA GLY A 215 12.77 -13.33 -19.69
C GLY A 215 12.65 -11.87 -19.28
N THR A 216 12.27 -10.96 -20.19
CA THR A 216 12.25 -9.50 -19.96
C THR A 216 10.84 -8.93 -19.91
N ASN A 217 10.69 -7.76 -19.28
CA ASN A 217 9.43 -7.00 -19.16
C ASN A 217 8.29 -7.79 -18.48
N LEU A 218 8.64 -8.62 -17.49
CA LEU A 218 7.71 -9.49 -16.76
C LEU A 218 6.96 -8.69 -15.67
N SER A 219 5.67 -8.96 -15.47
CA SER A 219 4.90 -8.33 -14.37
C SER A 219 5.25 -8.87 -12.98
N SER A 220 5.76 -10.09 -12.89
CA SER A 220 6.20 -10.75 -11.66
C SER A 220 7.14 -11.90 -12.00
N VAL A 221 7.93 -12.36 -11.04
CA VAL A 221 8.81 -13.53 -11.18
C VAL A 221 8.46 -14.61 -10.16
N TYR A 222 8.72 -15.87 -10.49
CA TYR A 222 8.23 -17.01 -9.73
C TYR A 222 9.41 -17.85 -9.23
N TYR A 223 9.74 -17.73 -7.95
CA TYR A 223 10.85 -18.46 -7.32
C TYR A 223 10.41 -19.90 -7.00
N VAL A 224 11.13 -20.89 -7.54
CA VAL A 224 10.80 -22.30 -7.34
C VAL A 224 11.37 -22.80 -6.02
N VAL A 225 10.49 -23.17 -5.09
CA VAL A 225 10.84 -23.73 -3.78
C VAL A 225 11.20 -25.21 -3.91
N SER A 226 10.43 -25.97 -4.68
CA SER A 226 10.67 -27.39 -4.96
C SER A 226 10.02 -27.81 -6.27
N ALA A 227 10.52 -28.89 -6.87
CA ALA A 227 9.99 -29.46 -8.10
C ALA A 227 10.10 -30.99 -8.12
N THR A 228 9.21 -31.62 -8.86
CA THR A 228 9.17 -33.06 -9.17
C THR A 228 8.91 -33.23 -10.67
N ALA A 229 8.98 -34.45 -11.21
CA ALA A 229 8.65 -34.68 -12.62
C ALA A 229 7.20 -34.31 -13.02
N THR A 230 6.29 -34.11 -12.06
CA THR A 230 4.85 -33.87 -12.30
C THR A 230 4.30 -32.61 -11.63
N SER A 231 5.10 -31.87 -10.87
CA SER A 231 4.64 -30.67 -10.15
C SER A 231 5.79 -29.77 -9.69
N PHE A 232 5.48 -28.49 -9.43
CA PHE A 232 6.39 -27.57 -8.74
C PHE A 232 5.65 -26.70 -7.75
N ILE A 233 6.38 -26.22 -6.73
CA ILE A 233 5.91 -25.27 -5.73
C ILE A 233 6.71 -23.98 -5.91
N TYR A 234 6.02 -22.83 -5.94
CA TYR A 234 6.65 -21.53 -6.13
C TYR A 234 6.18 -20.47 -5.10
N LYS A 235 6.99 -19.41 -4.96
CA LYS A 235 6.62 -18.11 -4.39
C LYS A 235 6.58 -17.06 -5.50
N GLN A 236 5.53 -16.23 -5.57
CA GLN A 236 5.44 -15.16 -6.57
C GLN A 236 5.95 -13.85 -5.98
N ILE A 237 6.92 -13.22 -6.64
CA ILE A 237 7.48 -11.92 -6.26
C ILE A 237 6.88 -10.85 -7.17
N THR A 238 6.23 -9.86 -6.56
CA THR A 238 5.53 -8.77 -7.25
C THR A 238 6.12 -7.39 -7.00
N SER A 239 7.02 -7.24 -6.02
CA SER A 239 7.84 -6.03 -5.86
C SER A 239 9.22 -6.20 -6.48
N ASN A 240 9.59 -5.28 -7.39
CA ASN A 240 10.89 -5.30 -8.06
C ASN A 240 11.98 -4.49 -7.32
N ARG A 241 11.73 -4.09 -6.06
CA ARG A 241 12.66 -3.25 -5.29
C ARG A 241 13.87 -4.00 -4.72
N GLY A 242 13.82 -5.33 -4.67
CA GLY A 242 14.96 -6.18 -4.28
C GLY A 242 15.35 -6.08 -2.80
N THR A 243 14.45 -5.60 -1.95
CA THR A 243 14.66 -5.35 -0.51
C THR A 243 13.34 -5.41 0.25
N THR A 244 13.39 -5.56 1.56
CA THR A 244 12.22 -5.61 2.45
C THR A 244 11.84 -4.20 2.93
N GLU A 245 10.56 -3.85 2.79
CA GLU A 245 9.94 -2.70 3.45
C GLU A 245 9.26 -3.19 4.73
N ALA A 246 9.64 -2.61 5.87
CA ALA A 246 8.96 -2.80 7.15
C ALA A 246 9.14 -1.51 7.95
N VAL A 247 8.22 -0.57 7.80
CA VAL A 247 8.36 0.80 8.31
C VAL A 247 7.11 1.29 9.02
N LEU A 248 7.31 2.22 9.96
CA LEU A 248 6.29 3.15 10.39
C LEU A 248 6.48 4.42 9.53
N ALA A 249 5.51 4.76 8.69
CA ALA A 249 5.58 5.91 7.78
C ALA A 249 4.46 6.91 8.09
N GLY A 250 4.60 8.15 7.63
CA GLY A 250 3.69 9.24 7.98
C GLY A 250 2.93 9.87 6.81
N THR A 251 1.72 10.32 7.11
CA THR A 251 0.81 11.07 6.22
C THR A 251 -0.22 11.81 7.07
N ASN A 252 -1.04 12.68 6.49
CA ASN A 252 -2.11 13.34 7.24
C ASN A 252 -3.41 12.51 7.22
N ASP A 253 -4.21 12.61 8.28
CA ASP A 253 -5.60 12.18 8.37
C ASP A 253 -6.51 13.33 8.85
N ASP A 254 -7.79 13.05 9.09
CA ASP A 254 -8.78 14.03 9.57
C ASP A 254 -8.37 14.77 10.87
N TYR A 255 -7.47 14.21 11.68
CA TYR A 255 -7.01 14.79 12.94
C TYR A 255 -5.63 15.43 12.86
N GLY A 256 -5.00 15.48 11.67
CA GLY A 256 -3.67 16.05 11.45
C GLY A 256 -2.62 15.01 11.09
N GLY A 257 -1.41 15.13 11.64
CA GLY A 257 -0.29 14.25 11.31
C GLY A 257 -0.45 12.85 11.90
N SER A 258 -0.41 11.81 11.05
CA SER A 258 -0.68 10.41 11.42
C SER A 258 0.46 9.48 10.98
N TYR A 259 0.56 8.29 11.58
CA TYR A 259 1.54 7.26 11.21
C TYR A 259 0.87 5.92 10.86
N TYR A 260 1.37 5.19 9.87
CA TYR A 260 0.87 3.89 9.42
C TYR A 260 1.99 2.86 9.30
N PHE A 261 1.70 1.61 9.62
CA PHE A 261 2.62 0.49 9.44
C PHE A 261 2.54 -0.04 8.01
N ARG A 262 3.68 -0.16 7.32
CA ARG A 262 3.77 -0.65 5.93
C ARG A 262 4.77 -1.79 5.76
N GLY A 263 4.34 -2.83 5.06
CA GLY A 263 5.18 -3.91 4.53
C GLY A 263 5.27 -5.17 5.40
N ALA A 264 6.42 -5.86 5.41
CA ALA A 264 6.63 -7.12 6.12
C ALA A 264 6.86 -6.91 7.63
N VAL A 265 5.92 -6.22 8.29
CA VAL A 265 6.02 -5.77 9.69
C VAL A 265 5.78 -6.92 10.67
N LYS A 266 6.73 -7.11 11.60
CA LYS A 266 6.75 -8.23 12.56
C LYS A 266 6.61 -7.79 14.03
N ASN A 267 6.57 -6.48 14.32
CA ASN A 267 6.57 -5.88 15.67
C ASN A 267 5.28 -5.07 16.00
N ASN A 268 4.18 -5.37 15.33
CA ASN A 268 2.88 -4.70 15.47
C ASN A 268 1.73 -5.61 15.94
N TYR A 269 2.01 -6.70 16.68
CA TYR A 269 0.99 -7.55 17.32
C TYR A 269 0.55 -7.00 18.68
N VAL A 270 -0.76 -7.02 18.95
CA VAL A 270 -1.37 -6.61 20.22
C VAL A 270 -2.30 -7.70 20.71
N LYS A 271 -2.14 -8.12 21.97
CA LYS A 271 -3.10 -8.97 22.68
C LYS A 271 -4.04 -8.09 23.51
N PHE A 272 -5.32 -8.10 23.16
CA PHE A 272 -6.36 -7.29 23.81
C PHE A 272 -7.71 -8.01 23.78
N ALA A 273 -8.48 -7.92 24.86
CA ALA A 273 -9.79 -8.57 25.02
C ALA A 273 -9.79 -10.09 24.68
N ASN A 274 -8.74 -10.80 25.12
CA ASN A 274 -8.46 -12.21 24.79
C ASN A 274 -8.28 -12.52 23.28
N LYS A 275 -8.03 -11.51 22.44
CA LYS A 275 -7.86 -11.66 20.98
C LYS A 275 -6.48 -11.17 20.55
N CYS A 276 -6.06 -11.57 19.36
CA CYS A 276 -4.92 -10.95 18.69
C CYS A 276 -5.36 -9.91 17.68
N TRP A 277 -4.56 -8.85 17.58
CA TRP A 277 -4.77 -7.72 16.68
C TRP A 277 -3.45 -7.32 16.01
N ARG A 278 -3.52 -6.76 14.79
CA ARG A 278 -2.40 -6.03 14.18
C ARG A 278 -2.64 -4.53 14.29
N ILE A 279 -1.62 -3.75 14.64
CA ILE A 279 -1.69 -2.28 14.55
C ILE A 279 -1.56 -1.90 13.08
N VAL A 280 -2.49 -1.08 12.60
CA VAL A 280 -2.52 -0.56 11.23
C VAL A 280 -1.97 0.86 11.20
N ARG A 281 -2.48 1.74 12.07
CA ARG A 281 -2.07 3.15 12.14
C ARG A 281 -2.27 3.78 13.51
N ILE A 282 -1.52 4.85 13.77
CA ILE A 282 -1.76 5.82 14.83
C ILE A 282 -2.41 7.04 14.15
N THR A 283 -3.65 7.34 14.52
CA THR A 283 -4.42 8.47 13.98
C THR A 283 -3.87 9.81 14.47
N GLY A 284 -4.23 10.93 13.82
CA GLY A 284 -3.69 12.24 14.19
C GLY A 284 -4.00 12.69 15.63
N ASN A 285 -5.10 12.21 16.22
CA ASN A 285 -5.43 12.42 17.64
C ASN A 285 -4.72 11.43 18.60
N GLY A 286 -3.80 10.60 18.10
CA GLY A 286 -2.97 9.67 18.88
C GLY A 286 -3.61 8.31 19.17
N ALA A 287 -4.85 8.07 18.72
CA ALA A 287 -5.50 6.77 18.91
C ALA A 287 -4.86 5.69 18.03
N ILE A 288 -4.86 4.45 18.51
CA ILE A 288 -4.11 3.35 17.91
C ILE A 288 -5.10 2.40 17.24
N LYS A 289 -5.21 2.49 15.91
CA LYS A 289 -6.16 1.73 15.11
C LYS A 289 -5.63 0.33 14.80
N LEU A 290 -6.43 -0.66 15.14
CA LEU A 290 -6.15 -2.08 15.07
C LEU A 290 -7.08 -2.78 14.09
N VAL A 291 -6.64 -3.91 13.53
CA VAL A 291 -7.47 -4.87 12.79
C VAL A 291 -7.37 -6.24 13.45
N LEU A 292 -8.47 -7.00 13.45
CA LEU A 292 -8.50 -8.34 14.04
C LEU A 292 -7.49 -9.26 13.34
N HIS A 293 -6.62 -9.88 14.14
CA HIS A 293 -5.73 -10.95 13.68
C HIS A 293 -6.27 -12.30 14.10
N ASN A 294 -6.70 -12.48 15.35
CA ASN A 294 -7.21 -13.77 15.81
C ASN A 294 -8.37 -13.59 16.78
N ASP A 295 -9.56 -14.05 16.38
CA ASP A 295 -10.80 -14.02 17.18
C ASP A 295 -10.73 -14.92 18.44
N ASN A 296 -9.73 -15.82 18.48
CA ASN A 296 -9.37 -16.70 19.59
C ASN A 296 -10.50 -17.58 20.15
N THR A 297 -11.35 -18.13 19.29
CA THR A 297 -12.43 -19.04 19.75
C THR A 297 -11.92 -20.38 20.25
N SER A 298 -10.65 -20.73 20.03
CA SER A 298 -9.96 -21.87 20.66
C SER A 298 -9.48 -21.56 22.09
N SER A 299 -9.58 -20.31 22.56
CA SER A 299 -9.09 -19.85 23.87
C SER A 299 -7.60 -20.12 24.11
N ALA A 300 -6.78 -19.98 23.06
CA ALA A 300 -5.33 -20.08 23.15
C ALA A 300 -4.75 -18.99 24.07
N THR A 301 -3.74 -19.34 24.88
CA THR A 301 -3.10 -18.42 25.82
C THR A 301 -2.38 -17.27 25.12
N ASN A 302 -1.72 -17.53 23.99
CA ASN A 302 -1.22 -16.50 23.08
C ASN A 302 -1.90 -16.64 21.70
N PRO A 303 -3.00 -15.92 21.43
CA PRO A 303 -3.65 -15.93 20.13
C PRO A 303 -2.84 -15.25 19.01
N CYS A 304 -1.77 -14.53 19.35
CA CYS A 304 -0.85 -13.95 18.37
C CYS A 304 0.27 -14.89 17.93
N SER A 305 0.48 -16.02 18.65
CA SER A 305 1.52 -16.98 18.28
C SER A 305 1.28 -17.49 16.86
N SER A 306 2.36 -17.57 16.09
CA SER A 306 2.39 -18.12 14.73
C SER A 306 1.78 -19.52 14.64
N THR A 307 1.85 -20.31 15.71
CA THR A 307 1.21 -21.64 15.83
C THR A 307 -0.32 -21.61 15.83
N ASN A 308 -0.93 -20.45 16.12
CA ASN A 308 -2.36 -20.22 16.15
C ASN A 308 -2.87 -19.43 14.93
N ASN A 309 -1.99 -19.12 13.97
CA ASN A 309 -2.40 -18.53 12.69
C ASN A 309 -3.26 -19.55 11.91
N SER A 310 -4.45 -19.10 11.50
CA SER A 310 -5.39 -19.89 10.70
C SER A 310 -6.20 -18.94 9.84
N SER A 311 -6.39 -19.31 8.57
CA SER A 311 -7.12 -18.54 7.55
C SER A 311 -8.56 -18.16 7.93
N THR A 312 -9.17 -18.89 8.86
CA THR A 312 -10.53 -18.58 9.39
C THR A 312 -10.53 -17.92 10.76
N ALA A 313 -9.38 -17.79 11.42
CA ALA A 313 -9.26 -17.14 12.73
C ALA A 313 -9.16 -15.60 12.62
N ALA A 314 -8.82 -15.08 11.43
CA ALA A 314 -8.83 -13.65 11.11
C ALA A 314 -10.19 -12.96 11.27
N PHE A 315 -11.28 -13.73 11.29
CA PHE A 315 -12.63 -13.22 11.06
C PHE A 315 -13.52 -13.37 12.29
N ALA A 316 -14.39 -12.39 12.50
CA ALA A 316 -15.26 -12.30 13.66
C ALA A 316 -16.40 -13.31 13.61
N ARG A 317 -16.38 -14.30 14.50
CA ARG A 317 -17.49 -15.25 14.69
C ARG A 317 -18.62 -14.58 15.47
N TYR A 318 -19.44 -13.81 14.78
CA TYR A 318 -20.49 -12.97 15.38
C TYR A 318 -21.72 -13.78 15.84
N SER A 319 -21.94 -14.97 15.26
CA SER A 319 -23.00 -15.90 15.66
C SER A 319 -22.55 -17.36 15.46
N GLY A 320 -22.34 -18.10 16.56
CA GLY A 320 -21.86 -19.48 16.51
C GLY A 320 -20.50 -19.61 15.81
N THR A 321 -20.46 -20.34 14.70
CA THR A 321 -19.28 -20.46 13.83
C THR A 321 -19.27 -19.48 12.64
N THR A 322 -20.33 -18.69 12.46
CA THR A 322 -20.52 -17.80 11.31
C THR A 322 -19.66 -16.54 11.42
N TYR A 323 -18.79 -16.36 10.43
CA TYR A 323 -17.91 -15.18 10.29
C TYR A 323 -18.02 -14.49 8.92
N LYS A 324 -18.88 -14.98 8.03
CA LYS A 324 -19.15 -14.36 6.72
C LYS A 324 -20.50 -13.68 6.73
N SER A 325 -20.58 -12.49 6.13
CA SER A 325 -21.76 -11.64 6.06
C SER A 325 -21.90 -11.06 4.67
N LYS A 326 -23.14 -10.77 4.26
CA LYS A 326 -23.37 -9.73 3.26
C LYS A 326 -22.86 -8.40 3.78
N PHE A 327 -22.40 -7.51 2.89
CA PHE A 327 -22.21 -6.12 3.28
C PHE A 327 -23.59 -5.50 3.58
N ASN A 328 -24.51 -5.62 2.62
CA ASN A 328 -25.90 -5.18 2.70
C ASN A 328 -26.83 -6.26 2.13
N ASP A 329 -28.12 -6.27 2.49
CA ASP A 329 -29.00 -7.39 2.09
C ASP A 329 -29.33 -7.40 0.58
N SER A 330 -29.25 -6.23 -0.06
CA SER A 330 -29.46 -6.01 -1.49
C SER A 330 -28.28 -5.27 -2.14
N SER A 331 -28.28 -5.26 -3.47
CA SER A 331 -27.32 -4.57 -4.35
C SER A 331 -28.00 -3.81 -5.50
N ASP A 332 -29.34 -3.73 -5.50
CA ASP A 332 -30.16 -3.12 -6.57
C ASP A 332 -30.26 -1.59 -6.52
N TYR A 333 -29.56 -0.93 -5.58
CA TYR A 333 -29.53 0.52 -5.48
C TYR A 333 -28.22 1.07 -4.90
N ASN A 334 -27.82 2.26 -5.35
CA ASN A 334 -26.55 2.91 -4.97
C ASN A 334 -26.38 3.12 -3.46
N ALA A 335 -27.47 3.24 -2.69
CA ALA A 335 -27.38 3.38 -1.24
C ALA A 335 -26.65 2.20 -0.56
N TYR A 336 -26.76 0.99 -1.12
CA TYR A 336 -26.29 -0.23 -0.45
C TYR A 336 -24.77 -0.40 -0.36
N VAL A 337 -23.99 0.43 -1.06
CA VAL A 337 -22.52 0.52 -0.88
C VAL A 337 -22.11 1.04 0.51
N GLY A 338 -23.04 1.66 1.25
CA GLY A 338 -22.77 2.34 2.51
C GLY A 338 -22.83 1.44 3.75
N PHE A 339 -21.81 1.54 4.61
CA PHE A 339 -21.80 0.90 5.94
C PHE A 339 -22.97 1.38 6.82
N MET A 340 -23.30 2.67 6.68
CA MET A 340 -24.64 3.20 6.94
C MET A 340 -25.16 3.84 5.66
N TYR A 341 -26.46 3.74 5.42
CA TYR A 341 -27.08 4.15 4.17
C TYR A 341 -28.46 4.78 4.38
N GLY A 342 -28.99 5.39 3.32
CA GLY A 342 -30.24 6.13 3.33
C GLY A 342 -31.43 5.30 2.86
N THR A 343 -32.30 5.91 2.06
CA THR A 343 -33.39 5.21 1.38
C THR A 343 -33.01 4.88 -0.08
N THR A 344 -33.92 4.28 -0.84
CA THR A 344 -33.79 4.10 -2.30
C THR A 344 -34.24 5.32 -3.12
N ASP A 345 -34.34 6.51 -2.50
CA ASP A 345 -34.53 7.80 -3.15
C ASP A 345 -33.18 8.53 -3.32
N ILE A 346 -32.89 9.00 -4.53
CA ILE A 346 -31.61 9.64 -4.90
C ILE A 346 -31.23 10.83 -4.02
N SER A 347 -32.21 11.59 -3.52
CA SER A 347 -32.00 12.76 -2.67
C SER A 347 -31.62 12.41 -1.22
N THR A 348 -31.92 11.18 -0.78
CA THR A 348 -31.67 10.73 0.59
C THR A 348 -30.78 9.48 0.68
N ALA A 349 -30.37 8.88 -0.44
CA ALA A 349 -29.58 7.66 -0.54
C ALA A 349 -28.31 7.64 0.33
N PHE A 350 -27.68 8.81 0.50
CA PHE A 350 -26.43 8.95 1.27
C PHE A 350 -26.61 9.46 2.71
N THR A 351 -27.85 9.64 3.17
CA THR A 351 -28.13 9.79 4.61
C THR A 351 -27.68 8.54 5.37
N ASN A 352 -27.52 8.61 6.70
CA ASN A 352 -27.13 7.47 7.54
C ASN A 352 -28.30 7.03 8.42
N THR A 353 -29.48 6.84 7.84
CA THR A 353 -30.71 6.49 8.57
C THR A 353 -30.84 4.99 8.83
N ASN A 354 -30.27 4.17 7.95
CA ASN A 354 -30.28 2.71 8.01
C ASN A 354 -28.88 2.14 8.25
N LYS A 355 -28.83 0.95 8.87
CA LYS A 355 -27.60 0.20 9.13
C LYS A 355 -27.46 -0.92 8.11
N SER A 356 -26.25 -1.11 7.58
CA SER A 356 -25.92 -2.29 6.77
C SER A 356 -26.01 -3.60 7.56
N THR A 357 -26.15 -4.71 6.84
CA THR A 357 -26.14 -6.07 7.41
C THR A 357 -24.83 -6.35 8.15
N ILE A 358 -23.70 -5.98 7.55
CA ILE A 358 -22.38 -6.15 8.18
C ILE A 358 -22.23 -5.30 9.45
N MET A 359 -22.75 -4.07 9.48
CA MET A 359 -22.75 -3.26 10.69
C MET A 359 -23.52 -3.96 11.82
N THR A 360 -24.70 -4.50 11.54
CA THR A 360 -25.52 -5.22 12.53
C THR A 360 -24.81 -6.47 13.09
N ASN A 361 -24.07 -7.18 12.25
CA ASN A 361 -23.25 -8.33 12.64
C ASN A 361 -22.02 -7.91 13.47
N LEU A 362 -21.34 -6.81 13.11
CA LEU A 362 -20.26 -6.22 13.91
C LEU A 362 -20.75 -5.74 15.29
N GLU A 363 -21.91 -5.08 15.37
CA GLU A 363 -22.49 -4.66 16.66
C GLU A 363 -22.82 -5.86 17.56
N THR A 364 -23.20 -6.99 16.97
CA THR A 364 -23.47 -8.24 17.71
C THR A 364 -22.16 -8.83 18.25
N TRP A 365 -21.13 -8.92 17.42
CA TRP A 365 -19.80 -9.36 17.88
C TRP A 365 -19.20 -8.41 18.94
N TYR A 366 -19.37 -7.09 18.79
CA TYR A 366 -18.92 -6.08 19.75
C TYR A 366 -19.52 -6.31 21.13
N LYS A 367 -20.85 -6.49 21.23
CA LYS A 367 -21.54 -6.75 22.50
C LYS A 367 -20.99 -7.98 23.22
N ASN A 368 -20.70 -9.03 22.45
CA ASN A 368 -20.25 -10.31 22.99
C ASN A 368 -18.77 -10.30 23.43
N ASN A 369 -17.95 -9.37 22.93
CA ASN A 369 -16.48 -9.41 23.10
C ASN A 369 -15.85 -8.15 23.70
N LEU A 370 -16.44 -6.97 23.48
CA LEU A 370 -15.79 -5.67 23.73
C LEU A 370 -16.54 -4.73 24.68
N SER A 371 -17.81 -4.98 25.03
CA SER A 371 -18.58 -4.07 25.89
C SER A 371 -17.95 -3.79 27.27
N SER A 372 -17.19 -4.73 27.85
CA SER A 372 -16.46 -4.51 29.11
C SER A 372 -15.17 -3.68 28.96
N TYR A 373 -14.79 -3.32 27.72
CA TYR A 373 -13.56 -2.59 27.40
C TYR A 373 -13.82 -1.20 26.76
N GLU A 374 -15.07 -0.73 26.77
CA GLU A 374 -15.53 0.54 26.22
C GLU A 374 -14.66 1.75 26.61
N SER A 375 -14.15 1.78 27.84
CA SER A 375 -13.28 2.84 28.38
C SER A 375 -11.87 2.87 27.80
N LYS A 376 -11.43 1.79 27.12
CA LYS A 376 -10.12 1.68 26.46
C LYS A 376 -10.21 1.95 24.96
N LEU A 377 -11.42 2.04 24.43
CA LEU A 377 -11.71 2.25 23.02
C LEU A 377 -11.88 3.74 22.73
N ALA A 378 -11.20 4.21 21.70
CA ALA A 378 -11.29 5.59 21.20
C ALA A 378 -12.48 5.74 20.27
N ASP A 379 -13.21 6.86 20.41
CA ASP A 379 -14.14 7.31 19.38
C ASP A 379 -13.31 7.97 18.27
N VAL A 380 -13.39 7.41 17.07
CA VAL A 380 -12.62 7.85 15.89
C VAL A 380 -13.51 7.78 14.66
N ILE A 381 -13.18 8.58 13.65
CA ILE A 381 -13.86 8.54 12.35
C ILE A 381 -13.72 7.17 11.68
N TRP A 382 -14.87 6.58 11.35
CA TRP A 382 -15.02 5.45 10.44
C TRP A 382 -15.57 5.99 9.12
N CYS A 383 -14.69 6.18 8.14
CA CYS A 383 -15.08 6.83 6.89
C CYS A 383 -15.94 5.90 6.01
N ASN A 384 -17.19 6.29 5.79
CA ASN A 384 -18.17 5.61 4.95
C ASN A 384 -17.98 5.94 3.45
N ASP A 385 -17.17 6.96 3.15
CA ASP A 385 -16.73 7.47 1.85
C ASP A 385 -17.68 7.29 0.65
N LYS A 386 -18.95 7.71 0.82
CA LYS A 386 -19.99 7.57 -0.22
C LYS A 386 -19.93 8.64 -1.31
N ASP A 387 -18.87 9.45 -1.35
CA ASP A 387 -18.70 10.50 -2.35
C ASP A 387 -18.61 9.90 -3.75
N SER A 388 -19.28 10.51 -4.72
CA SER A 388 -19.39 10.01 -6.09
C SER A 388 -18.55 10.81 -7.08
N ILE A 389 -18.21 10.17 -8.19
CA ILE A 389 -17.39 10.75 -9.26
C ILE A 389 -18.25 10.93 -10.52
N ASN A 390 -18.39 12.18 -10.95
CA ASN A 390 -19.07 12.53 -12.20
C ASN A 390 -18.12 12.56 -13.43
N ASP A 391 -16.83 12.27 -13.23
CA ASP A 391 -15.84 12.16 -14.30
C ASP A 391 -16.02 10.87 -15.09
N MET A 392 -16.67 10.99 -16.25
CA MET A 392 -17.01 9.87 -17.14
C MET A 392 -15.83 9.39 -18.01
N SER A 393 -14.64 10.02 -17.90
CA SER A 393 -13.42 9.54 -18.57
C SER A 393 -12.70 8.46 -17.76
N TYR A 394 -12.97 8.40 -16.46
CA TYR A 394 -12.53 7.34 -15.57
C TYR A 394 -13.46 6.13 -15.72
N ASP A 395 -13.05 5.14 -16.52
CA ASP A 395 -13.80 3.91 -16.75
C ASP A 395 -12.91 2.66 -16.80
N PRO A 396 -12.22 2.30 -15.69
CA PRO A 396 -11.20 1.25 -15.63
C PRO A 396 -11.68 -0.16 -15.99
N ARG A 397 -13.00 -0.39 -16.07
CA ARG A 397 -13.60 -1.70 -16.41
C ARG A 397 -14.67 -1.61 -17.48
N SER A 398 -14.74 -0.51 -18.21
CA SER A 398 -15.80 -0.27 -19.21
C SER A 398 -17.22 -0.34 -18.65
N ILE A 399 -17.41 -0.08 -17.35
CA ILE A 399 -18.70 -0.10 -16.66
C ILE A 399 -19.56 1.07 -17.15
N CYS A 400 -19.01 2.28 -17.18
CA CYS A 400 -19.72 3.47 -17.67
C CYS A 400 -19.97 3.44 -19.19
N SER A 401 -19.18 2.64 -19.91
CA SER A 401 -19.31 2.39 -21.35
C SER A 401 -20.37 1.34 -21.69
N ASN A 402 -20.58 0.34 -20.81
CA ASN A 402 -21.56 -0.74 -20.97
C ASN A 402 -22.85 -0.55 -20.14
N ALA A 403 -22.98 0.61 -19.49
CA ALA A 403 -24.12 0.94 -18.63
C ALA A 403 -25.41 1.14 -19.44
N ILE A 404 -26.52 0.69 -18.87
CA ILE A 404 -27.87 0.99 -19.38
C ILE A 404 -28.12 2.50 -19.29
N ILE A 405 -28.81 3.02 -20.29
CA ILE A 405 -29.27 4.40 -20.37
C ILE A 405 -30.79 4.39 -20.20
N ASP A 406 -31.30 5.02 -19.15
CA ASP A 406 -32.73 5.22 -18.93
C ASP A 406 -33.13 6.70 -19.18
N GLU A 407 -34.37 7.06 -18.85
CA GLU A 407 -34.90 8.42 -19.02
C GLU A 407 -34.19 9.47 -18.13
N SER A 408 -33.49 9.04 -17.08
CA SER A 408 -32.67 9.89 -16.20
C SER A 408 -31.21 10.01 -16.67
N GLY A 409 -30.73 9.06 -17.49
CA GLY A 409 -29.41 9.09 -18.14
C GLY A 409 -28.66 7.75 -18.04
N ARG A 410 -27.33 7.81 -18.09
CA ARG A 410 -26.47 6.63 -17.86
C ARG A 410 -26.48 6.27 -16.37
N VAL A 411 -26.90 5.07 -16.03
CA VAL A 411 -27.06 4.65 -14.63
C VAL A 411 -25.83 3.85 -14.15
N ALA A 412 -24.66 4.49 -14.19
CA ALA A 412 -23.43 3.99 -13.61
C ALA A 412 -22.61 5.10 -12.94
N LEU A 413 -22.03 4.79 -11.79
CA LEU A 413 -21.37 5.76 -10.92
C LEU A 413 -20.21 5.11 -10.15
N TYR A 414 -19.02 5.68 -10.26
CA TYR A 414 -17.87 5.32 -9.43
C TYR A 414 -17.81 6.16 -8.15
N HIS A 415 -17.30 5.60 -7.06
CA HIS A 415 -17.06 6.32 -5.81
C HIS A 415 -15.63 6.86 -5.69
N ALA A 416 -15.46 7.91 -4.87
CA ALA A 416 -14.19 8.57 -4.61
C ALA A 416 -13.10 7.58 -4.17
N ALA A 417 -13.42 6.68 -3.24
CA ALA A 417 -12.52 5.62 -2.79
C ALA A 417 -11.99 4.77 -3.95
N TYR A 418 -12.88 4.35 -4.85
CA TYR A 418 -12.52 3.47 -5.98
C TYR A 418 -11.49 4.12 -6.91
N LYS A 419 -11.62 5.41 -7.26
CA LYS A 419 -10.61 6.12 -8.09
C LYS A 419 -9.27 6.36 -7.39
N ARG A 420 -9.24 6.39 -6.05
CA ARG A 420 -7.97 6.44 -5.31
C ARG A 420 -7.22 5.10 -5.32
N ILE A 421 -7.92 4.00 -5.63
CA ILE A 421 -7.44 2.62 -5.44
C ILE A 421 -7.30 1.83 -6.75
N VAL A 422 -8.15 2.06 -7.75
CA VAL A 422 -8.18 1.34 -9.03
C VAL A 422 -7.86 2.29 -10.19
N SER A 423 -7.04 1.83 -11.16
CA SER A 423 -6.50 2.68 -12.22
C SER A 423 -7.24 2.47 -13.54
N SER A 424 -7.52 3.58 -14.25
CA SER A 424 -8.08 3.59 -15.61
C SER A 424 -7.04 3.51 -16.73
N GLY A 425 -5.76 3.28 -16.41
CA GLY A 425 -4.71 3.08 -17.42
C GLY A 425 -3.30 3.49 -16.98
N ASP A 426 -3.18 4.47 -16.07
CA ASP A 426 -1.91 4.84 -15.43
C ASP A 426 -2.01 4.62 -13.90
N SER A 427 -1.05 3.88 -13.35
CA SER A 427 -0.89 3.70 -11.90
C SER A 427 -0.55 5.00 -11.15
N ASN A 428 -0.01 6.01 -11.83
CA ASN A 428 0.38 7.29 -11.22
C ASN A 428 -0.81 8.09 -10.70
N ASP A 429 -2.02 7.85 -11.22
CA ASP A 429 -3.25 8.53 -10.81
C ASP A 429 -3.74 8.10 -9.42
N LEU A 430 -3.36 6.91 -8.96
CA LEU A 430 -3.79 6.36 -7.67
C LEU A 430 -3.21 7.17 -6.51
N GLN A 431 -4.10 7.72 -5.68
CA GLN A 431 -3.76 8.60 -4.57
C GLN A 431 -4.59 8.22 -3.33
N PRO A 432 -4.26 7.11 -2.64
CA PRO A 432 -4.91 6.75 -1.37
C PRO A 432 -4.82 7.88 -0.36
N ASN A 433 -5.88 8.09 0.42
CA ASN A 433 -6.01 9.18 1.37
C ASN A 433 -6.60 8.70 2.70
N LEU A 434 -6.08 9.22 3.82
CA LEU A 434 -6.61 8.92 5.17
C LEU A 434 -7.53 10.02 5.72
N ILE A 435 -7.83 11.04 4.91
CA ILE A 435 -8.80 12.11 5.21
C ILE A 435 -10.16 11.74 4.61
N CYS A 436 -11.20 11.72 5.44
CA CYS A 436 -12.58 11.52 5.01
C CYS A 436 -13.17 12.83 4.47
N THR A 437 -13.44 12.91 3.17
CA THR A 437 -13.75 14.19 2.50
C THR A 437 -15.10 14.81 2.85
N ASN A 438 -16.09 14.01 3.24
CA ASN A 438 -17.46 14.45 3.47
C ASN A 438 -17.89 14.18 4.92
N ASP A 439 -18.36 15.21 5.61
CA ASP A 439 -18.78 15.15 7.02
C ASP A 439 -19.94 14.15 7.26
N VAL A 440 -20.84 13.97 6.28
CA VAL A 440 -21.89 12.93 6.36
C VAL A 440 -21.27 11.53 6.36
N SER A 441 -20.10 11.33 5.75
CA SER A 441 -19.38 10.06 5.75
C SER A 441 -18.48 9.85 6.97
N LYS A 442 -18.31 10.84 7.85
CA LYS A 442 -17.48 10.75 9.06
C LYS A 442 -18.23 10.11 10.23
N LEU A 443 -18.37 8.78 10.20
CA LEU A 443 -19.15 8.07 11.22
C LEU A 443 -18.38 7.99 12.55
N THR A 444 -19.00 8.46 13.62
CA THR A 444 -18.49 8.45 15.01
C THR A 444 -19.63 8.09 15.98
N VAL A 445 -19.32 7.81 17.26
CA VAL A 445 -20.36 7.49 18.27
C VAL A 445 -20.88 8.74 18.98
N SER A 446 -19.98 9.63 19.36
CA SER A 446 -20.25 10.79 20.22
C SER A 446 -19.47 12.05 19.83
N ASP A 447 -18.36 11.91 19.09
CA ASP A 447 -17.63 13.02 18.49
C ASP A 447 -18.45 13.66 17.35
N THR A 448 -19.18 14.72 17.70
CA THR A 448 -19.87 15.62 16.76
C THR A 448 -19.03 16.85 16.38
N THR A 449 -17.75 16.89 16.76
CA THR A 449 -16.81 17.97 16.39
C THR A 449 -16.09 17.63 15.09
N ASN A 450 -15.63 16.38 14.97
CA ASN A 450 -14.95 15.87 13.77
C ASN A 450 -15.79 14.85 13.00
N GLY A 451 -16.84 14.29 13.60
CA GLY A 451 -17.75 13.34 12.97
C GLY A 451 -19.23 13.66 13.18
N ASN A 452 -20.09 12.67 12.96
CA ASN A 452 -21.54 12.85 12.89
C ASN A 452 -22.37 12.17 14.00
N GLY A 453 -21.75 11.41 14.90
CA GLY A 453 -22.45 10.74 16.02
C GLY A 453 -23.46 9.66 15.62
N ALA A 454 -23.41 9.12 14.40
CA ALA A 454 -24.39 8.16 13.89
C ALA A 454 -24.18 6.70 14.38
N LEU A 455 -23.00 6.36 14.88
CA LEU A 455 -22.68 5.00 15.35
C LEU A 455 -23.15 4.75 16.78
N LYS A 456 -23.44 3.49 17.10
CA LYS A 456 -23.75 3.07 18.47
C LYS A 456 -22.55 2.56 19.25
N TYR A 457 -21.52 2.07 18.56
CA TYR A 457 -20.36 1.40 19.14
C TYR A 457 -19.07 1.78 18.39
N LYS A 458 -17.94 1.77 19.09
CA LYS A 458 -16.62 2.16 18.56
C LYS A 458 -15.96 1.01 17.77
N ILE A 459 -16.58 0.64 16.66
CA ILE A 459 -16.17 -0.48 15.80
C ILE A 459 -16.51 -0.17 14.34
N GLY A 460 -15.65 -0.61 13.43
CA GLY A 460 -15.90 -0.59 11.99
C GLY A 460 -15.05 -1.62 11.26
N LEU A 461 -14.70 -1.32 10.02
CA LEU A 461 -13.75 -2.07 9.19
C LEU A 461 -12.61 -1.12 8.79
N LEU A 462 -11.55 -1.64 8.17
CA LEU A 462 -10.55 -0.77 7.52
C LEU A 462 -11.13 -0.17 6.24
N THR A 463 -10.64 0.99 5.82
CA THR A 463 -10.87 1.48 4.44
C THR A 463 -9.89 0.82 3.47
N ALA A 464 -10.21 0.81 2.18
CA ALA A 464 -9.28 0.38 1.14
C ALA A 464 -8.00 1.26 1.09
N ASP A 465 -8.10 2.54 1.45
CA ASP A 465 -6.94 3.42 1.59
C ASP A 465 -6.00 2.97 2.71
N GLU A 466 -6.53 2.63 3.90
CA GLU A 466 -5.72 2.12 5.02
C GLU A 466 -4.98 0.82 4.63
N VAL A 467 -5.64 -0.03 3.84
CA VAL A 467 -5.07 -1.26 3.28
C VAL A 467 -3.99 -0.95 2.22
N ALA A 468 -4.19 0.06 1.38
CA ALA A 468 -3.20 0.52 0.41
C ALA A 468 -1.96 1.16 1.07
N PHE A 469 -2.15 1.92 2.15
CA PHE A 469 -1.07 2.44 2.99
C PHE A 469 -0.29 1.31 3.67
N ALA A 470 -0.98 0.27 4.16
CA ALA A 470 -0.36 -0.90 4.79
C ALA A 470 0.56 -1.72 3.87
N GLY A 471 0.44 -1.58 2.54
CA GLY A 471 1.32 -2.24 1.58
C GLY A 471 0.61 -2.89 0.40
N MET A 472 -0.71 -2.85 0.33
CA MET A 472 -1.48 -3.56 -0.70
C MET A 472 -1.80 -2.65 -1.90
N SER A 473 -2.27 -3.25 -2.99
CA SER A 473 -2.65 -2.58 -4.23
C SER A 473 -3.76 -3.36 -4.93
N SER A 474 -4.50 -2.70 -5.84
CA SER A 474 -5.39 -3.36 -6.80
C SER A 474 -4.62 -3.90 -8.02
N LEU A 475 -3.43 -3.37 -8.29
CA LEU A 475 -2.66 -3.65 -9.51
C LEU A 475 -1.85 -4.94 -9.43
N ASN A 476 -1.40 -5.30 -8.22
CA ASN A 476 -0.55 -6.46 -7.96
C ASN A 476 -0.89 -7.07 -6.59
N LYS A 477 -0.76 -8.40 -6.50
CA LYS A 477 -0.87 -9.15 -5.25
C LYS A 477 0.31 -8.85 -4.31
N ASN A 478 0.09 -8.92 -3.00
CA ASN A 478 1.14 -8.77 -1.98
C ASN A 478 1.10 -9.92 -0.94
N PHE A 479 1.89 -10.95 -1.21
CA PHE A 479 2.07 -12.11 -0.33
C PHE A 479 3.02 -11.88 0.88
N SER A 480 3.46 -10.64 1.10
CA SER A 480 4.29 -10.23 2.26
C SER A 480 3.52 -9.36 3.27
N SER A 481 2.24 -9.07 2.99
CA SER A 481 1.42 -8.15 3.79
C SER A 481 1.10 -8.75 5.16
N TYR A 482 1.41 -8.02 6.24
CA TYR A 482 1.01 -8.40 7.60
C TYR A 482 -0.52 -8.47 7.79
N LEU A 483 -1.30 -7.92 6.86
CA LEU A 483 -2.76 -8.04 6.87
C LEU A 483 -3.21 -9.43 6.41
N THR A 484 -2.58 -10.03 5.42
CA THR A 484 -3.02 -11.31 4.83
C THR A 484 -2.37 -12.54 5.44
N GLU A 485 -1.32 -12.38 6.24
CA GLU A 485 -0.54 -13.41 6.96
C GLU A 485 -1.37 -14.58 7.54
N ASN A 486 -2.58 -14.31 8.02
CA ASN A 486 -3.48 -15.30 8.58
C ASN A 486 -4.91 -15.27 7.97
N ALA A 487 -5.07 -14.66 6.79
CA ALA A 487 -6.32 -14.52 6.05
C ALA A 487 -6.22 -15.03 4.60
N SER A 488 -5.20 -15.83 4.29
CA SER A 488 -4.84 -16.34 2.95
C SER A 488 -5.99 -16.96 2.14
N ASP A 489 -6.92 -17.66 2.81
CA ASP A 489 -7.93 -18.47 2.14
C ASP A 489 -9.29 -17.76 1.97
N GLY A 490 -9.37 -16.43 2.17
CA GLY A 490 -10.64 -15.73 2.08
C GLY A 490 -10.56 -14.21 1.99
N TYR A 491 -11.44 -13.65 1.15
CA TYR A 491 -11.68 -12.22 1.06
C TYR A 491 -12.39 -11.68 2.32
N TRP A 492 -12.18 -10.40 2.61
CA TRP A 492 -12.89 -9.67 3.67
C TRP A 492 -13.25 -8.24 3.26
N TRP A 493 -14.38 -7.75 3.79
CA TRP A 493 -14.98 -6.45 3.44
C TRP A 493 -14.23 -5.24 4.02
N THR A 494 -14.01 -4.21 3.20
CA THR A 494 -13.61 -2.86 3.68
C THR A 494 -14.84 -1.98 3.95
N LEU A 495 -14.64 -0.77 4.49
CA LEU A 495 -15.67 0.28 4.53
C LEU A 495 -15.88 0.99 3.18
N SER A 496 -15.01 0.80 2.20
CA SER A 496 -14.89 1.69 1.03
C SER A 496 -15.81 1.29 -0.13
N PRO A 497 -16.73 2.16 -0.57
CA PRO A 497 -17.54 1.93 -1.77
C PRO A 497 -16.71 1.76 -3.04
N ALA A 498 -17.17 0.90 -3.96
CA ALA A 498 -16.56 0.72 -5.28
C ALA A 498 -17.33 1.51 -6.37
N TYR A 499 -18.46 0.97 -6.81
CA TYR A 499 -19.32 1.58 -7.82
C TYR A 499 -20.76 1.08 -7.70
N PHE A 500 -21.66 1.74 -8.41
CA PHE A 500 -23.00 1.26 -8.67
C PHE A 500 -23.28 1.31 -10.17
N ALA A 501 -23.86 0.25 -10.73
CA ALA A 501 -24.19 0.21 -12.16
C ALA A 501 -25.39 -0.69 -12.49
N TYR A 502 -26.15 -0.25 -13.51
CA TYR A 502 -27.03 -1.10 -14.31
C TYR A 502 -26.27 -1.45 -15.59
N LEU A 503 -25.98 -2.73 -15.81
CA LEU A 503 -25.19 -3.24 -16.93
C LEU A 503 -26.05 -4.09 -17.85
N ASN A 504 -25.94 -3.84 -19.15
CA ASN A 504 -26.49 -4.76 -20.14
C ASN A 504 -25.46 -5.88 -20.39
N MET A 505 -25.81 -7.13 -20.09
CA MET A 505 -25.02 -8.30 -20.48
C MET A 505 -25.77 -9.11 -21.54
N MET A 506 -25.03 -9.91 -22.32
CA MET A 506 -25.53 -10.52 -23.56
C MET A 506 -26.84 -11.30 -23.44
N ASP A 507 -27.12 -11.87 -22.26
CA ASP A 507 -28.34 -12.66 -22.00
C ASP A 507 -29.31 -12.01 -20.97
N HIS A 508 -28.84 -11.11 -20.09
CA HIS A 508 -29.62 -10.49 -19.01
C HIS A 508 -29.05 -9.12 -18.58
N ASP A 509 -29.92 -8.23 -18.08
CA ASP A 509 -29.49 -7.00 -17.38
C ASP A 509 -29.10 -7.31 -15.93
N ILE A 510 -28.07 -6.62 -15.42
CA ILE A 510 -27.54 -6.77 -14.06
C ILE A 510 -27.51 -5.43 -13.33
N ILE A 511 -27.95 -5.40 -12.07
CA ILE A 511 -27.86 -4.25 -11.18
C ILE A 511 -26.91 -4.60 -10.03
N GLN A 512 -25.87 -3.80 -9.80
CA GLN A 512 -24.88 -4.07 -8.77
C GLN A 512 -24.37 -2.79 -8.08
N ALA A 513 -24.59 -2.72 -6.77
CA ALA A 513 -23.85 -1.91 -5.82
C ALA A 513 -22.66 -2.73 -5.30
N GLN A 514 -21.44 -2.22 -5.49
CA GLN A 514 -20.19 -2.93 -5.26
C GLN A 514 -19.37 -2.21 -4.17
N VAL A 515 -18.68 -3.00 -3.35
CA VAL A 515 -17.86 -2.51 -2.22
C VAL A 515 -16.46 -3.11 -2.34
N LEU A 516 -15.43 -2.32 -2.02
CA LEU A 516 -14.04 -2.79 -2.06
C LEU A 516 -13.80 -3.85 -0.97
N GLU A 517 -13.11 -4.92 -1.36
CA GLU A 517 -12.72 -6.05 -0.53
C GLU A 517 -11.22 -6.35 -0.66
N VAL A 518 -10.73 -7.26 0.18
CA VAL A 518 -9.29 -7.57 0.29
C VAL A 518 -9.07 -9.07 0.34
N GLY A 519 -8.31 -9.57 -0.64
CA GLY A 519 -7.57 -10.85 -0.57
C GLY A 519 -6.07 -10.54 -0.64
N ASP A 520 -5.31 -11.24 -1.49
CA ASP A 520 -3.90 -10.92 -1.77
C ASP A 520 -3.71 -9.52 -2.40
N SER A 521 -4.78 -8.97 -2.98
CA SER A 521 -4.88 -7.66 -3.60
C SER A 521 -6.19 -6.99 -3.17
N ILE A 522 -6.34 -5.69 -3.46
CA ILE A 522 -7.61 -4.99 -3.29
C ILE A 522 -8.50 -5.27 -4.50
N LEU A 523 -9.71 -5.73 -4.26
CA LEU A 523 -10.72 -6.12 -5.24
C LEU A 523 -12.06 -5.46 -4.86
N ASP A 524 -13.17 -5.91 -5.44
CA ASP A 524 -14.53 -5.53 -5.11
C ASP A 524 -15.48 -6.72 -5.36
N GLY A 525 -16.52 -6.78 -4.53
CA GLY A 525 -17.60 -7.75 -4.63
C GLY A 525 -18.95 -7.07 -4.48
N SER A 526 -20.02 -7.70 -4.99
CA SER A 526 -21.37 -7.16 -4.88
C SER A 526 -21.77 -7.08 -3.40
N SER A 527 -22.41 -5.98 -2.97
CA SER A 527 -22.73 -5.72 -1.56
C SER A 527 -23.55 -6.83 -0.91
N ASP A 528 -24.25 -7.62 -1.72
CA ASP A 528 -25.10 -8.73 -1.29
C ASP A 528 -24.41 -10.12 -1.31
N GLU A 529 -23.11 -10.20 -1.63
CA GLU A 529 -22.29 -11.42 -1.53
C GLU A 529 -21.84 -11.73 -0.10
N THR A 530 -21.68 -13.01 0.23
CA THR A 530 -21.37 -13.45 1.60
C THR A 530 -19.87 -13.65 1.82
N ILE A 531 -19.21 -12.62 2.35
CA ILE A 531 -17.74 -12.49 2.45
C ILE A 531 -17.33 -12.24 3.91
N SER A 532 -16.05 -12.47 4.26
CA SER A 532 -15.62 -12.55 5.66
C SER A 532 -15.63 -11.19 6.38
N VAL A 533 -16.05 -11.19 7.65
CA VAL A 533 -16.12 -9.99 8.48
C VAL A 533 -14.85 -9.84 9.30
N ARG A 534 -14.11 -8.75 9.10
CA ARG A 534 -12.86 -8.47 9.80
C ARG A 534 -12.90 -7.14 10.57
N PRO A 535 -13.24 -7.13 11.87
CA PRO A 535 -13.35 -5.92 12.65
C PRO A 535 -12.07 -5.08 12.69
N SER A 536 -12.27 -3.78 12.76
CA SER A 536 -11.29 -2.81 13.20
C SER A 536 -11.83 -2.03 14.40
N ILE A 537 -10.93 -1.67 15.31
CA ILE A 537 -11.18 -0.84 16.50
C ILE A 537 -10.05 0.19 16.65
N ALA A 538 -10.24 1.19 17.50
CA ALA A 538 -9.14 2.07 17.93
C ALA A 538 -9.02 2.04 19.45
N LEU A 539 -7.79 1.94 19.96
CA LEU A 539 -7.48 2.12 21.39
C LEU A 539 -7.14 3.58 21.68
N ILE A 540 -7.46 4.05 22.89
CA ILE A 540 -7.03 5.38 23.36
C ILE A 540 -5.51 5.46 23.49
N SER A 541 -4.94 6.64 23.24
CA SER A 541 -3.49 6.90 23.30
C SER A 541 -2.86 6.61 24.67
N SER A 542 -3.64 6.77 25.75
CA SER A 542 -3.25 6.54 27.14
C SER A 542 -3.38 5.08 27.61
N VAL A 543 -3.75 4.14 26.73
CA VAL A 543 -3.90 2.74 27.12
C VAL A 543 -2.55 2.15 27.58
N THR A 544 -2.55 1.48 28.73
CA THR A 544 -1.34 0.89 29.32
C THR A 544 -1.16 -0.56 28.90
N ILE A 545 0.10 -1.00 28.86
CA ILE A 545 0.47 -2.39 28.62
C ILE A 545 1.19 -2.98 29.83
N SER A 546 1.12 -4.29 30.00
CA SER A 546 1.91 -5.03 30.99
C SER A 546 3.28 -5.47 30.46
N GLY A 547 3.47 -5.46 29.14
CA GLY A 547 4.72 -5.81 28.48
C GLY A 547 4.54 -6.12 26.99
N GLY A 548 5.57 -6.71 26.40
CA GLY A 548 5.61 -7.14 25.01
C GLY A 548 6.52 -6.28 24.12
N SER A 549 7.22 -6.94 23.21
CA SER A 549 7.97 -6.35 22.09
C SER A 549 7.10 -6.09 20.86
N GLY A 550 5.87 -6.61 20.86
CA GLY A 550 4.94 -6.51 19.74
C GLY A 550 5.12 -7.59 18.69
N THR A 551 5.85 -8.68 18.98
CA THR A 551 6.03 -9.82 18.07
C THR A 551 4.92 -10.86 18.21
N SER A 552 4.85 -11.87 17.32
CA SER A 552 3.82 -12.92 17.39
C SER A 552 3.87 -13.69 18.71
N GLU A 553 5.08 -14.02 19.15
CA GLU A 553 5.34 -14.81 20.36
C GLU A 553 5.40 -13.94 21.64
N ASP A 554 5.65 -12.63 21.49
CA ASP A 554 5.69 -11.64 22.57
C ASP A 554 4.93 -10.35 22.17
N PRO A 555 3.58 -10.42 22.05
CA PRO A 555 2.75 -9.30 21.60
C PRO A 555 2.59 -8.25 22.71
N TYR A 556 2.28 -7.00 22.35
CA TYR A 556 1.94 -6.00 23.36
C TYR A 556 0.68 -6.42 24.11
N VAL A 557 0.76 -6.59 25.43
CA VAL A 557 -0.38 -7.05 26.24
C VAL A 557 -1.06 -5.84 26.88
N VAL A 558 -2.25 -5.49 26.37
CA VAL A 558 -3.05 -4.38 26.88
C VAL A 558 -3.75 -4.77 28.19
N ASN A 559 -3.58 -3.93 29.21
CA ASN A 559 -4.23 -4.06 30.52
C ASN A 559 -5.72 -3.76 30.46
#